data_AF-A0A349PAI1-F1
#
_entry.id   AF-A0A349PAI1-F1
#
_cell.length_a   1.000
_cell.length_b   1.000
_cell.length_c   1.000
_cell.angle_alpha   90.00
_cell.angle_beta   90.00
_cell.angle_gamma   90.00
#
_symmetry.space_group_name_H-M   'P 1'
#
loop_
_entity.id
_entity.type
_entity.pdbx_description
1 polymer ?
#
loop_
_entity_poly.entity_id
_entity_poly.type
_entity_poly.pdbx_seq_one_letter_code
_entity_poly.pdbx_strand_id
1 'polypeptide(L)'
;MSIAIRKGTILVHRVFDIGGEISLGRAEQLLSADSGPRLRFATDTRKAIIIKESPLKAELGEETLDLPSGKFPVKIFARIWNYGVISVTLELAIQPGTQWDRLVMTAAELEASDEIELLAASRKDALKKRIMPAVVNPAEWEIHEDYITYIIEEADGSANPREFIKKVDVAALILAEAKEHLVDEHRNFLVESAIQYSSSDLAIIDWNSALLIEPDGQRDVADVIEFSLTHLLEFRYYDERLGHKLDELYDAMDRKRESVANIFRNFYADIAEDSSHKYMEFSEFLGRVENSLKTVGDPYLAVVFRASALEFHFDDWRKSISRKMETLAQISQILHGEVNTRRSHWLEIIIILLIAVEMIPMAVDLWKFLR
;
A
#
# COMPACT_ATOMS: atom_id res chain seq x y z
N MET A 1 -1.95 -19.49 34.29
CA MET A 1 -1.46 -20.83 33.87
C MET A 1 -0.65 -20.60 32.61
N SER A 2 0.56 -21.13 32.51
CA SER A 2 1.38 -20.91 31.32
C SER A 2 0.83 -21.78 30.18
N ILE A 3 0.30 -21.13 29.15
CA ILE A 3 -0.28 -21.80 27.98
C ILE A 3 0.86 -22.12 27.00
N ALA A 4 0.99 -23.39 26.63
CA ALA A 4 2.00 -23.84 25.69
C ALA A 4 1.43 -23.97 24.27
N ILE A 5 2.16 -23.44 23.30
CA ILE A 5 1.88 -23.59 21.87
C ILE A 5 2.56 -24.86 21.40
N ARG A 6 1.81 -25.74 20.73
CA ARG A 6 2.31 -27.01 20.18
C ARG A 6 2.67 -26.90 18.73
N LYS A 7 1.89 -26.10 17.98
CA LYS A 7 2.12 -25.83 16.56
C LYS A 7 1.64 -24.43 16.22
N GLY A 8 2.50 -23.68 15.56
CA GLY A 8 2.16 -22.37 15.06
C GLY A 8 3.27 -21.81 14.18
N THR A 9 2.97 -20.70 13.53
CA THR A 9 3.85 -20.03 12.58
C THR A 9 3.73 -18.52 12.76
N ILE A 10 4.82 -17.81 12.57
CA ILE A 10 4.85 -16.34 12.51
C ILE A 10 5.20 -15.97 11.07
N LEU A 11 4.38 -15.11 10.47
CA LEU A 11 4.65 -14.52 9.16
C LEU A 11 5.01 -13.06 9.38
N VAL A 12 6.22 -12.68 8.99
CA VAL A 12 6.69 -11.29 9.06
C VAL A 12 6.73 -10.74 7.64
N HIS A 13 5.83 -9.82 7.34
CA HIS A 13 5.67 -9.22 6.03
C HIS A 13 6.44 -7.90 5.95
N ARG A 14 7.10 -7.68 4.81
CA ARG A 14 7.61 -6.38 4.36
C ARG A 14 7.16 -6.17 2.92
N VAL A 15 6.34 -5.15 2.70
CA VAL A 15 5.69 -4.89 1.41
C VAL A 15 6.28 -3.65 0.78
N PHE A 16 6.82 -3.79 -0.42
CA PHE A 16 7.58 -2.76 -1.11
C PHE A 16 6.93 -2.38 -2.43
N ASP A 17 6.98 -1.09 -2.75
CA ASP A 17 6.69 -0.59 -4.09
C ASP A 17 7.95 -0.69 -4.95
N ILE A 18 7.83 -1.32 -6.11
CA ILE A 18 8.93 -1.44 -7.08
C ILE A 18 8.61 -0.74 -8.41
N GLY A 19 7.57 0.09 -8.43
CA GLY A 19 7.20 0.91 -9.57
C GLY A 19 5.91 0.50 -10.26
N GLY A 20 5.83 0.76 -11.56
CA GLY A 20 4.61 0.52 -12.34
C GLY A 20 4.30 -0.95 -12.62
N GLU A 21 3.35 -1.16 -13.52
CA GLU A 21 2.74 -2.46 -13.81
C GLU A 21 3.77 -3.55 -14.15
N ILE A 22 3.59 -4.75 -13.59
CA ILE A 22 4.46 -5.91 -13.79
C ILE A 22 3.73 -6.93 -14.64
N SER A 23 4.31 -7.27 -15.78
CA SER A 23 3.84 -8.40 -16.57
C SER A 23 4.18 -9.72 -15.86
N LEU A 24 3.23 -10.26 -15.09
CA LEU A 24 3.43 -11.47 -14.29
C LEU A 24 3.87 -12.67 -15.14
N GLY A 25 3.30 -12.84 -16.34
CA GLY A 25 3.71 -13.91 -17.26
C GLY A 25 5.16 -13.77 -17.74
N ARG A 26 5.65 -12.54 -17.96
CA ARG A 26 7.04 -12.30 -18.32
C ARG A 26 7.96 -12.47 -17.11
N ALA A 27 7.54 -12.02 -15.93
CA ALA A 27 8.27 -12.24 -14.68
C ALA A 27 8.44 -13.74 -14.39
N GLU A 28 7.40 -14.54 -14.55
CA GLU A 28 7.45 -16.01 -14.41
C GLU A 28 8.47 -16.65 -15.35
N GLN A 29 8.50 -16.23 -16.62
CA GLN A 29 9.47 -16.71 -17.60
C GLN A 29 10.91 -16.37 -17.19
N LEU A 30 11.16 -15.14 -16.74
CA LEU A 30 12.49 -14.68 -16.29
C LEU A 30 12.96 -15.45 -15.05
N LEU A 31 12.04 -15.73 -14.11
CA LEU A 31 12.36 -16.48 -12.91
C LEU A 31 12.59 -17.97 -13.19
N SER A 32 11.91 -18.52 -14.19
CA SER A 32 12.03 -19.93 -14.61
C SER A 32 13.28 -20.21 -15.45
N ALA A 33 13.76 -19.22 -16.21
CA ALA A 33 14.90 -19.39 -17.12
C ALA A 33 16.25 -19.61 -16.41
N ASP A 34 16.36 -19.19 -15.14
CA ASP A 34 17.62 -19.15 -14.39
C ASP A 34 17.78 -20.29 -13.36
N SER A 35 16.89 -21.29 -13.31
CA SER A 35 16.88 -22.26 -12.21
C SER A 35 16.61 -23.71 -12.61
N GLY A 36 17.57 -24.58 -12.28
CA GLY A 36 17.37 -26.02 -12.09
C GLY A 36 16.36 -26.35 -10.98
N PRO A 37 16.17 -27.63 -10.61
CA PRO A 37 14.86 -28.20 -10.35
C PRO A 37 14.08 -27.57 -9.18
N ARG A 38 12.89 -27.05 -9.55
CA ARG A 38 11.69 -26.75 -8.73
C ARG A 38 11.66 -25.38 -8.02
N LEU A 39 11.61 -24.30 -8.80
CA LEU A 39 10.63 -23.25 -8.48
C LEU A 39 9.23 -23.87 -8.67
N ARG A 40 8.61 -24.31 -7.58
CA ARG A 40 7.18 -24.60 -7.59
C ARG A 40 6.46 -23.29 -7.30
N PHE A 41 6.02 -22.62 -8.36
CA PHE A 41 5.00 -21.60 -8.26
C PHE A 41 3.70 -22.30 -7.82
N ALA A 42 3.48 -22.40 -6.51
CA ALA A 42 2.21 -22.86 -6.00
C ALA A 42 1.21 -21.72 -6.22
N THR A 43 0.42 -21.81 -7.30
CA THR A 43 -0.80 -21.02 -7.48
C THR A 43 -1.86 -21.53 -6.49
N ASP A 44 -1.60 -21.38 -5.19
CA ASP A 44 -2.46 -21.88 -4.11
C ASP A 44 -3.36 -20.79 -3.52
N THR A 45 -3.46 -19.63 -4.19
CA THR A 45 -4.52 -18.64 -3.92
C THR A 45 -5.90 -19.10 -4.42
N ARG A 46 -5.99 -20.30 -5.03
CA ARG A 46 -7.14 -20.78 -5.80
C ARG A 46 -8.39 -21.14 -5.01
N LYS A 47 -8.38 -21.11 -3.67
CA LYS A 47 -9.55 -21.59 -2.91
C LYS A 47 -10.55 -20.50 -2.54
N ALA A 48 -10.15 -19.24 -2.39
CA ALA A 48 -11.06 -18.28 -1.74
C ALA A 48 -10.99 -16.81 -2.18
N ILE A 49 -9.91 -16.35 -2.83
CA ILE A 49 -9.85 -15.02 -3.46
C ILE A 49 -9.75 -15.20 -4.97
N ILE A 50 -10.77 -14.76 -5.72
CA ILE A 50 -10.70 -14.77 -7.18
C ILE A 50 -9.98 -13.48 -7.59
N ILE A 51 -8.66 -13.55 -7.73
CA ILE A 51 -7.86 -12.41 -8.24
C ILE A 51 -7.75 -12.58 -9.75
N LYS A 52 -8.14 -11.54 -10.52
CA LYS A 52 -8.11 -11.56 -11.99
C LYS A 52 -6.73 -11.97 -12.52
N GLU A 53 -5.67 -11.48 -11.87
CA GLU A 53 -4.28 -11.88 -12.10
C GLU A 53 -3.67 -12.29 -10.75
N SER A 54 -3.61 -13.59 -10.49
CA SER A 54 -3.06 -14.11 -9.24
C SER A 54 -1.58 -13.72 -9.07
N PRO A 55 -1.15 -13.31 -7.87
CA PRO A 55 0.23 -12.92 -7.64
C PRO A 55 1.19 -14.08 -7.87
N LEU A 56 2.40 -13.77 -8.33
CA LEU A 56 3.44 -14.76 -8.57
C LEU A 56 4.24 -15.00 -7.29
N LYS A 57 4.22 -16.23 -6.77
CA LYS A 57 4.99 -16.61 -5.58
C LYS A 57 6.41 -17.10 -5.94
N ALA A 58 7.44 -16.41 -5.49
CA ALA A 58 8.83 -16.81 -5.66
C ALA A 58 9.45 -17.25 -4.32
N GLU A 59 10.00 -18.46 -4.27
CA GLU A 59 10.80 -18.90 -3.11
C GLU A 59 12.17 -18.23 -3.15
N LEU A 60 12.57 -17.60 -2.04
CA LEU A 60 13.80 -16.79 -1.92
C LEU A 60 14.87 -17.44 -1.04
N GLY A 61 14.62 -18.66 -0.56
CA GLY A 61 15.57 -19.48 0.19
C GLY A 61 15.24 -19.57 1.68
N GLU A 62 16.22 -20.04 2.44
CA GLU A 62 16.14 -20.18 3.90
C GLU A 62 17.33 -19.46 4.54
N GLU A 63 17.12 -18.91 5.73
CA GLU A 63 18.16 -18.19 6.48
C GLU A 63 17.98 -18.44 7.98
N THR A 64 18.88 -17.89 8.79
CA THR A 64 18.77 -17.96 10.25
C THR A 64 18.76 -16.54 10.79
N LEU A 65 17.66 -16.17 11.45
CA LEU A 65 17.50 -14.89 12.12
C LEU A 65 18.06 -14.99 13.54
N ASP A 66 18.95 -14.08 13.90
CA ASP A 66 19.61 -14.05 15.20
C ASP A 66 18.89 -13.05 16.12
N LEU A 67 17.92 -13.53 16.88
CA LEU A 67 17.22 -12.70 17.88
C LEU A 67 17.87 -12.82 19.26
N PRO A 68 17.67 -11.86 20.17
CA PRO A 68 18.15 -11.97 21.57
C PRO A 68 17.71 -13.26 22.27
N SER A 69 16.53 -13.78 21.92
CA SER A 69 15.97 -15.03 22.42
C SER A 69 16.63 -16.30 21.86
N GLY A 70 17.37 -16.21 20.76
CA GLY A 70 18.02 -17.35 20.11
C GLY A 70 18.06 -17.24 18.59
N LYS A 71 18.51 -18.32 17.96
CA LYS A 71 18.59 -18.43 16.49
C LYS A 71 17.34 -19.11 15.95
N PHE A 72 16.70 -18.49 14.97
CA PHE A 72 15.46 -18.99 14.37
C PHE A 72 15.66 -19.28 12.88
N PRO A 73 15.46 -20.52 12.42
CA PRO A 73 15.45 -20.80 10.99
C PRO A 73 14.20 -20.16 10.37
N VAL A 74 14.40 -19.42 9.28
CA VAL A 74 13.33 -18.71 8.57
C VAL A 74 13.30 -19.14 7.11
N LYS A 75 12.10 -19.33 6.58
CA LYS A 75 11.88 -19.50 5.14
C LYS A 75 11.48 -18.16 4.57
N ILE A 76 12.04 -17.81 3.41
CA ILE A 76 11.78 -16.52 2.78
C ILE A 76 11.14 -16.78 1.44
N PHE A 77 10.00 -16.15 1.19
CA PHE A 77 9.36 -16.12 -0.11
C PHE A 77 8.83 -14.73 -0.40
N ALA A 78 8.56 -14.45 -1.67
CA ALA A 78 7.95 -13.21 -2.09
C ALA A 78 6.70 -13.47 -2.93
N ARG A 79 5.73 -12.56 -2.85
CA ARG A 79 4.60 -12.47 -3.76
C ARG A 79 4.72 -11.20 -4.59
N ILE A 80 4.69 -11.37 -5.91
CA ILE A 80 4.77 -10.27 -6.89
C ILE A 80 3.37 -10.00 -7.40
N TRP A 81 2.94 -8.75 -7.27
CA TRP A 81 1.63 -8.28 -7.70
C TRP A 81 1.76 -7.53 -9.02
N ASN A 82 0.78 -7.69 -9.91
CA ASN A 82 0.80 -7.07 -11.24
C ASN A 82 0.80 -5.53 -11.19
N TYR A 83 0.39 -4.93 -10.08
CA TYR A 83 0.36 -3.48 -9.88
C TYR A 83 1.63 -2.91 -9.23
N GLY A 84 2.78 -3.60 -9.36
CA GLY A 84 4.06 -2.99 -8.97
C GLY A 84 4.53 -3.26 -7.55
N VAL A 85 3.88 -4.17 -6.84
CA VAL A 85 4.17 -4.46 -5.43
C VAL A 85 4.88 -5.81 -5.27
N ILE A 86 5.90 -5.85 -4.41
CA ILE A 86 6.52 -7.09 -3.93
C ILE A 86 6.32 -7.17 -2.42
N SER A 87 5.62 -8.21 -1.96
CA SER A 87 5.58 -8.58 -0.55
C SER A 87 6.64 -9.65 -0.30
N VAL A 88 7.61 -9.38 0.58
CA VAL A 88 8.57 -10.36 1.08
C VAL A 88 8.08 -10.84 2.44
N THR A 89 7.99 -12.16 2.62
CA THR A 89 7.53 -12.78 3.85
C THR A 89 8.62 -13.68 4.43
N LEU A 90 8.96 -13.45 5.69
CA LEU A 90 9.78 -14.36 6.49
C LEU A 90 8.83 -15.24 7.31
N GLU A 91 8.88 -16.55 7.08
CA GLU A 91 8.08 -17.54 7.78
C GLU A 91 8.92 -18.24 8.85
N LEU A 92 8.52 -18.07 10.11
CA LEU A 92 9.17 -18.66 11.28
C LEU A 92 8.24 -19.69 11.93
N ALA A 93 8.72 -20.90 12.17
CA ALA A 93 7.95 -21.89 12.92
C ALA A 93 8.05 -21.66 14.43
N ILE A 94 6.92 -21.65 15.13
CA ILE A 94 6.90 -21.60 16.60
C ILE A 94 7.30 -22.98 17.12
N GLN A 95 8.35 -23.03 17.94
CA GLN A 95 8.84 -24.30 18.48
C GLN A 95 7.79 -24.93 19.41
N PRO A 96 7.52 -26.25 19.30
CA PRO A 96 6.60 -26.93 20.19
C PRO A 96 6.99 -26.77 21.67
N GLY A 97 6.02 -26.41 22.51
CA GLY A 97 6.22 -26.14 23.94
C GLY A 97 6.54 -24.68 24.27
N THR A 98 6.61 -23.79 23.27
CA THR A 98 6.78 -22.35 23.48
C THR A 98 5.64 -21.81 24.34
N GLN A 99 5.96 -21.18 25.47
CA GLN A 99 4.97 -20.55 26.34
C GLN A 99 4.47 -19.23 25.74
N TRP A 100 3.24 -18.84 26.04
CA TRP A 100 2.66 -17.57 25.56
C TRP A 100 3.57 -16.37 25.85
N ASP A 101 4.07 -16.23 27.08
CA ASP A 101 4.95 -15.12 27.47
C ASP A 101 6.25 -15.10 26.65
N ARG A 102 6.74 -16.28 26.25
CA ARG A 102 7.91 -16.39 25.37
C ARG A 102 7.58 -15.97 23.95
N LEU A 103 6.38 -16.28 23.44
CA LEU A 103 5.92 -15.77 22.15
C LEU A 103 5.84 -14.24 22.16
N VAL A 104 5.29 -13.64 23.23
CA VAL A 104 5.24 -12.17 23.39
C VAL A 104 6.63 -11.54 23.40
N MET A 105 7.61 -12.17 24.06
CA MET A 105 9.01 -11.72 23.98
C MET A 105 9.56 -11.80 22.55
N THR A 106 9.29 -12.89 21.84
CA THR A 106 9.71 -13.03 20.44
C THR A 106 9.04 -12.00 19.53
N ALA A 107 7.75 -11.68 19.75
CA ALA A 107 7.06 -10.60 19.06
C ALA A 107 7.76 -9.25 19.24
N ALA A 108 8.08 -8.88 20.48
CA ALA A 108 8.82 -7.67 20.79
C ALA A 108 10.22 -7.62 20.14
N GLU A 109 10.91 -8.76 20.08
CA GLU A 109 12.21 -8.87 19.42
C GLU A 109 12.13 -8.79 17.90
N LEU A 110 11.08 -9.35 17.29
CA LEU A 110 10.84 -9.24 15.84
C LEU A 110 10.52 -7.80 15.44
N GLU A 111 9.68 -7.12 16.21
CA GLU A 111 9.31 -5.72 15.97
C GLU A 111 10.52 -4.77 16.06
N ALA A 112 11.47 -5.06 16.95
CA ALA A 112 12.64 -4.23 17.18
C ALA A 112 13.86 -4.57 16.28
N SER A 113 13.75 -5.53 15.37
CA SER A 113 14.91 -6.11 14.69
C SER A 113 15.15 -5.52 13.30
N ASP A 114 16.08 -4.56 13.20
CA ASP A 114 16.58 -3.97 11.93
C ASP A 114 17.12 -5.02 10.93
N GLU A 115 17.49 -6.22 11.41
CA GLU A 115 17.99 -7.30 10.55
C GLU A 115 16.91 -7.80 9.59
N ILE A 116 15.64 -7.73 9.99
CA ILE A 116 14.49 -8.17 9.19
C ILE A 116 14.31 -7.25 7.99
N GLU A 117 14.36 -5.93 8.19
CA GLU A 117 14.25 -4.93 7.12
C GLU A 117 15.38 -5.10 6.12
N LEU A 118 16.63 -5.20 6.62
CA LEU A 118 17.82 -5.36 5.77
C LEU A 118 17.75 -6.64 4.94
N LEU A 119 17.31 -7.74 5.56
CA LEU A 119 17.16 -9.02 4.88
C LEU A 119 16.06 -8.96 3.82
N ALA A 120 14.88 -8.45 4.18
CA ALA A 120 13.76 -8.31 3.25
C ALA A 120 14.10 -7.41 2.06
N ALA A 121 14.72 -6.26 2.31
CA ALA A 121 15.17 -5.33 1.28
C ALA A 121 16.20 -5.97 0.34
N SER A 122 17.19 -6.69 0.89
CA SER A 122 18.19 -7.43 0.10
C SER A 122 17.55 -8.47 -0.83
N ARG A 123 16.57 -9.22 -0.32
CA ARG A 123 15.86 -10.24 -1.10
C ARG A 123 14.94 -9.62 -2.16
N LYS A 124 14.26 -8.52 -1.82
CA LYS A 124 13.50 -7.68 -2.76
C LYS A 124 14.40 -7.18 -3.88
N ASP A 125 15.57 -6.62 -3.58
CA ASP A 125 16.50 -6.07 -4.59
C ASP A 125 17.00 -7.13 -5.55
N ALA A 126 17.38 -8.30 -5.02
CA ALA A 126 17.79 -9.44 -5.83
C ALA A 126 16.67 -9.90 -6.76
N LEU A 127 15.42 -9.95 -6.26
CA LEU A 127 14.25 -10.33 -7.05
C LEU A 127 13.91 -9.27 -8.11
N LYS A 128 13.84 -7.99 -7.72
CA LYS A 128 13.59 -6.83 -8.58
C LYS A 128 14.57 -6.80 -9.74
N LYS A 129 15.87 -7.03 -9.50
CA LYS A 129 16.89 -7.08 -10.55
C LYS A 129 16.61 -8.15 -11.61
N ARG A 130 16.07 -9.31 -11.20
CA ARG A 130 15.73 -10.41 -12.11
C ARG A 130 14.48 -10.11 -12.93
N ILE A 131 13.48 -9.50 -12.32
CA ILE A 131 12.19 -9.23 -12.96
C ILE A 131 12.11 -7.85 -13.64
N MET A 132 13.13 -7.00 -13.51
CA MET A 132 13.19 -5.65 -14.10
C MET A 132 12.73 -5.58 -15.57
N PRO A 133 13.09 -6.53 -16.46
CA PRO A 133 12.61 -6.49 -17.85
C PRO A 133 11.10 -6.68 -18.02
N ALA A 134 10.38 -7.10 -16.97
CA ALA A 134 8.93 -7.25 -16.92
C ALA A 134 8.20 -6.07 -16.28
N VAL A 135 8.92 -5.08 -15.73
CA VAL A 135 8.35 -3.90 -15.08
C VAL A 135 8.14 -2.77 -16.10
N VAL A 136 6.94 -2.22 -16.15
CA VAL A 136 6.57 -1.05 -16.95
C VAL A 136 6.71 0.18 -16.07
N ASN A 137 7.49 1.17 -16.51
CA ASN A 137 7.75 2.42 -15.76
C ASN A 137 8.26 2.16 -14.33
N PRO A 138 9.50 1.65 -14.16
CA PRO A 138 10.06 1.42 -12.84
C PRO A 138 10.16 2.76 -12.08
N ALA A 139 9.60 2.76 -10.88
CA ALA A 139 9.77 3.77 -9.87
C ALA A 139 10.19 3.06 -8.58
N GLU A 140 10.74 3.79 -7.64
CA GLU A 140 11.02 3.24 -6.32
C GLU A 140 10.56 4.26 -5.30
N TRP A 141 9.85 3.75 -4.32
CA TRP A 141 9.41 4.51 -3.19
C TRP A 141 10.01 3.85 -1.96
N GLU A 142 10.72 4.64 -1.14
CA GLU A 142 11.51 4.11 -0.03
C GLU A 142 10.64 3.62 1.14
N ILE A 143 9.38 4.02 1.17
CA ILE A 143 8.42 3.59 2.18
C ILE A 143 7.98 2.17 1.87
N HIS A 144 7.89 1.37 2.94
CA HIS A 144 7.37 0.02 2.92
C HIS A 144 6.36 -0.14 4.05
N GLU A 145 5.51 -1.16 3.94
CA GLU A 145 4.65 -1.60 5.03
C GLU A 145 5.26 -2.81 5.72
N ASP A 146 5.12 -2.87 7.03
CA ASP A 146 5.41 -4.01 7.87
C ASP A 146 4.12 -4.57 8.48
N TYR A 147 4.10 -5.87 8.71
CA TYR A 147 3.00 -6.50 9.43
C TYR A 147 3.41 -7.88 9.94
N ILE A 148 2.98 -8.25 11.13
CA ILE A 148 3.26 -9.58 11.70
C ILE A 148 1.96 -10.36 11.88
N THR A 149 1.87 -11.56 11.32
CA THR A 149 0.74 -12.48 11.54
C THR A 149 1.19 -13.68 12.37
N TYR A 150 0.62 -13.83 13.56
CA TYR A 150 0.79 -14.98 14.43
C TYR A 150 -0.30 -16.01 14.16
N ILE A 151 0.07 -17.20 13.69
CA ILE A 151 -0.85 -18.28 13.37
C ILE A 151 -0.65 -19.41 14.37
N ILE A 152 -1.66 -19.69 15.18
CA ILE A 152 -1.67 -20.77 16.16
C ILE A 152 -2.57 -21.88 15.64
N GLU A 153 -1.95 -23.01 15.31
CA GLU A 153 -2.66 -24.18 14.80
C GLU A 153 -3.05 -25.13 15.94
N GLU A 154 -2.17 -25.27 16.93
CA GLU A 154 -2.45 -26.08 18.12
C GLU A 154 -1.80 -25.44 19.36
N ALA A 155 -2.59 -25.22 20.40
CA ALA A 155 -2.12 -24.80 21.73
C ALA A 155 -2.99 -25.40 22.83
N ASP A 156 -2.47 -25.41 24.07
CA ASP A 156 -3.22 -25.94 25.21
C ASP A 156 -4.50 -25.12 25.45
N GLY A 157 -5.65 -25.74 25.21
CA GLY A 157 -6.96 -25.10 25.37
C GLY A 157 -7.46 -24.34 24.13
N SER A 158 -6.78 -24.41 22.97
CA SER A 158 -7.19 -23.71 21.74
C SER A 158 -8.45 -24.29 21.07
N ALA A 159 -8.96 -25.43 21.53
CA ALA A 159 -10.19 -26.05 21.01
C ALA A 159 -11.45 -25.16 21.17
N ASN A 160 -11.41 -24.20 22.09
CA ASN A 160 -12.39 -23.11 22.16
C ASN A 160 -11.62 -21.78 22.05
N PRO A 161 -11.47 -21.22 20.84
CA PRO A 161 -10.67 -20.02 20.61
C PRO A 161 -11.09 -18.82 21.46
N ARG A 162 -12.39 -18.61 21.69
CA ARG A 162 -12.88 -17.50 22.52
C ARG A 162 -12.50 -17.61 23.98
N GLU A 163 -12.56 -18.82 24.54
CA GLU A 163 -12.11 -19.05 25.91
C GLU A 163 -10.58 -19.06 26.02
N PHE A 164 -9.89 -19.40 24.93
CA PHE A 164 -8.43 -19.34 24.84
C PHE A 164 -7.93 -17.89 24.90
N ILE A 165 -8.45 -16.99 24.04
CA ILE A 165 -8.01 -15.58 24.00
C ILE A 165 -8.27 -14.81 25.30
N LYS A 166 -9.25 -15.22 26.11
CA LYS A 166 -9.50 -14.63 27.44
C LYS A 166 -8.48 -15.05 28.50
N LYS A 167 -7.77 -16.15 28.28
CA LYS A 167 -6.80 -16.73 29.23
C LYS A 167 -5.37 -16.29 28.93
N VAL A 168 -5.10 -15.85 27.71
CA VAL A 168 -3.81 -15.35 27.27
C VAL A 168 -3.83 -13.83 27.15
N ASP A 169 -2.66 -13.22 27.21
CA ASP A 169 -2.53 -11.78 27.00
C ASP A 169 -2.38 -11.49 25.49
N VAL A 170 -3.51 -11.45 24.77
CA VAL A 170 -3.52 -11.13 23.34
C VAL A 170 -3.00 -9.73 23.09
N ALA A 171 -3.34 -8.78 23.94
CA ALA A 171 -2.97 -7.39 23.76
C ALA A 171 -1.45 -7.19 23.81
N ALA A 172 -0.76 -7.86 24.75
CA ALA A 172 0.70 -7.85 24.81
C ALA A 172 1.36 -8.46 23.56
N LEU A 173 0.74 -9.49 22.97
CA LEU A 173 1.23 -10.07 21.71
C LEU A 173 1.04 -9.12 20.54
N ILE A 174 -0.16 -8.54 20.41
CA ILE A 174 -0.54 -7.71 19.26
C ILE A 174 0.24 -6.40 19.22
N LEU A 175 0.44 -5.77 20.38
CA LEU A 175 1.20 -4.52 20.47
C LEU A 175 2.72 -4.74 20.55
N ALA A 176 3.17 -6.01 20.58
CA ALA A 176 4.57 -6.37 20.80
C ALA A 176 5.17 -5.76 22.09
N GLU A 177 4.34 -5.45 23.09
CA GLU A 177 4.74 -4.83 24.34
C GLU A 177 4.88 -5.88 25.45
N ALA A 178 6.12 -6.29 25.73
CA ALA A 178 6.39 -7.30 26.77
C ALA A 178 6.38 -6.73 28.22
N LYS A 179 6.34 -5.41 28.40
CA LYS A 179 6.62 -4.76 29.70
C LYS A 179 5.50 -3.87 30.25
N GLU A 180 4.63 -3.34 29.41
CA GLU A 180 3.58 -2.41 29.84
C GLU A 180 2.26 -3.15 30.08
N HIS A 181 1.67 -2.96 31.26
CA HIS A 181 0.33 -3.44 31.54
C HIS A 181 -0.65 -2.50 30.86
N LEU A 182 -1.15 -2.91 29.70
CA LEU A 182 -2.24 -2.23 29.02
C LEU A 182 -3.47 -2.15 29.93
N VAL A 183 -4.14 -1.00 29.91
CA VAL A 183 -5.41 -0.77 30.63
C VAL A 183 -6.42 -1.84 30.20
N ASP A 184 -7.18 -2.38 31.15
CA ASP A 184 -8.15 -3.47 30.93
C ASP A 184 -9.15 -3.18 29.79
N GLU A 185 -9.42 -1.91 29.51
CA GLU A 185 -10.31 -1.43 28.45
C GLU A 185 -9.80 -1.80 27.04
N HIS A 186 -8.50 -1.60 26.75
CA HIS A 186 -7.92 -1.96 25.45
C HIS A 186 -7.86 -3.48 25.27
N ARG A 187 -7.58 -4.23 26.35
CA ARG A 187 -7.59 -5.70 26.34
C ARG A 187 -8.98 -6.24 25.98
N ASN A 188 -10.02 -5.68 26.61
CA ASN A 188 -11.39 -6.08 26.35
C ASN A 188 -11.80 -5.74 24.92
N PHE A 189 -11.41 -4.57 24.41
CA PHE A 189 -11.69 -4.18 23.03
C PHE A 189 -11.13 -5.17 22.01
N LEU A 190 -9.87 -5.60 22.15
CA LEU A 190 -9.26 -6.59 21.25
C LEU A 190 -9.93 -7.97 21.34
N VAL A 191 -10.38 -8.38 22.51
CA VAL A 191 -11.13 -9.63 22.69
C VAL A 191 -12.52 -9.53 22.08
N GLU A 192 -13.15 -8.36 22.12
CA GLU A 192 -14.46 -8.09 21.53
C GLU A 192 -14.41 -7.93 20.00
N SER A 193 -13.31 -7.42 19.45
CA SER A 193 -13.09 -7.30 18.01
C SER A 193 -12.79 -8.65 17.32
N ALA A 194 -12.62 -9.72 18.10
CA ALA A 194 -12.33 -11.06 17.59
C ALA A 194 -13.43 -11.57 16.64
N ILE A 195 -13.02 -11.89 15.42
CA ILE A 195 -13.85 -12.42 14.36
C ILE A 195 -13.79 -13.95 14.46
N GLN A 196 -14.95 -14.57 14.58
CA GLN A 196 -15.05 -16.03 14.64
C GLN A 196 -16.08 -16.49 13.61
N TYR A 197 -15.70 -17.46 12.79
CA TYR A 197 -16.55 -17.97 11.71
C TYR A 197 -17.03 -19.40 11.99
N SER A 198 -16.14 -20.28 12.42
CA SER A 198 -16.47 -21.62 12.91
C SER A 198 -16.29 -21.70 14.43
N SER A 199 -16.67 -22.85 15.02
CA SER A 199 -16.43 -23.10 16.44
C SER A 199 -14.94 -23.21 16.81
N SER A 200 -14.06 -23.38 15.81
CA SER A 200 -12.66 -23.74 15.98
C SER A 200 -11.67 -22.71 15.42
N ASP A 201 -12.10 -21.76 14.59
CA ASP A 201 -11.27 -20.66 14.10
C ASP A 201 -11.53 -19.35 14.86
N LEU A 202 -10.57 -18.44 14.80
CA LEU A 202 -10.70 -17.07 15.29
C LEU A 202 -9.60 -16.18 14.69
N ALA A 203 -9.95 -14.95 14.34
CA ALA A 203 -9.01 -13.94 13.87
C ALA A 203 -9.17 -12.64 14.69
N ILE A 204 -8.06 -12.11 15.18
CA ILE A 204 -7.94 -10.76 15.72
C ILE A 204 -6.96 -10.03 14.81
N ILE A 205 -7.39 -8.89 14.29
CA ILE A 205 -6.64 -8.09 13.32
C ILE A 205 -6.52 -6.70 13.95
N ASP A 206 -5.30 -6.17 13.96
CA ASP A 206 -4.97 -4.83 14.42
C ASP A 206 -4.11 -4.13 13.36
N TRP A 207 -3.67 -2.90 13.63
CA TRP A 207 -2.91 -2.08 12.69
C TRP A 207 -1.51 -2.65 12.38
N ASN A 208 -0.79 -3.18 13.39
CA ASN A 208 0.58 -3.68 13.22
C ASN A 208 0.68 -5.21 13.12
N SER A 209 -0.31 -5.93 13.68
CA SER A 209 -0.25 -7.38 13.73
C SER A 209 -1.61 -8.05 13.86
N ALA A 210 -1.63 -9.35 13.58
CA ALA A 210 -2.82 -10.19 13.71
C ALA A 210 -2.53 -11.49 14.46
N LEU A 211 -3.51 -11.98 15.20
CA LEU A 211 -3.53 -13.31 15.80
C LEU A 211 -4.62 -14.15 15.15
N LEU A 212 -4.20 -15.26 14.54
CA LEU A 212 -5.08 -16.25 13.92
C LEU A 212 -5.01 -17.56 14.70
N ILE A 213 -6.14 -18.06 15.16
CA ILE A 213 -6.31 -19.42 15.66
C ILE A 213 -6.90 -20.23 14.51
N GLU A 214 -6.09 -21.11 13.90
CA GLU A 214 -6.44 -21.81 12.67
C GLU A 214 -6.01 -23.29 12.71
N PRO A 215 -6.85 -24.18 13.28
CA PRO A 215 -6.47 -25.58 13.51
C PRO A 215 -6.21 -26.39 12.24
N ASP A 216 -6.84 -26.02 11.12
CA ASP A 216 -6.65 -26.71 9.84
C ASP A 216 -5.35 -26.27 9.14
N GLY A 217 -4.66 -25.26 9.69
CA GLY A 217 -3.42 -24.70 9.13
C GLY A 217 -3.61 -24.00 7.79
N GLN A 218 -4.84 -23.61 7.46
CA GLN A 218 -5.14 -22.82 6.26
C GLN A 218 -4.48 -21.45 6.37
N ARG A 219 -4.05 -20.89 5.24
CA ARG A 219 -3.38 -19.59 5.17
C ARG A 219 -4.25 -18.52 4.51
N ASP A 220 -5.49 -18.84 4.15
CA ASP A 220 -6.36 -17.95 3.37
C ASP A 220 -6.61 -16.61 4.09
N VAL A 221 -6.79 -16.63 5.42
CA VAL A 221 -6.96 -15.41 6.23
C VAL A 221 -5.69 -14.55 6.22
N ALA A 222 -4.52 -15.16 6.38
CA ALA A 222 -3.23 -14.46 6.33
C ALA A 222 -2.96 -13.88 4.93
N ASP A 223 -3.32 -14.60 3.87
CA ASP A 223 -3.20 -14.15 2.49
C ASP A 223 -4.14 -12.95 2.20
N VAL A 224 -5.34 -12.89 2.81
CA VAL A 224 -6.23 -11.71 2.73
C VAL A 224 -5.64 -10.51 3.46
N ILE A 225 -5.00 -10.72 4.62
CA ILE A 225 -4.34 -9.66 5.38
C ILE A 225 -3.17 -9.10 4.58
N GLU A 226 -2.29 -9.94 4.05
CA GLU A 226 -1.19 -9.53 3.16
C GLU A 226 -1.71 -8.77 1.93
N PHE A 227 -2.79 -9.25 1.32
CA PHE A 227 -3.43 -8.56 0.20
C PHE A 227 -4.04 -7.22 0.59
N SER A 228 -4.50 -7.06 1.83
CA SER A 228 -4.98 -5.76 2.32
C SER A 228 -3.80 -4.82 2.56
N LEU A 229 -2.70 -5.35 3.11
CA LEU A 229 -1.46 -4.61 3.34
C LEU A 229 -0.86 -4.03 2.04
N THR A 230 -0.95 -4.77 0.93
CA THR A 230 -0.48 -4.26 -0.37
C THR A 230 -1.30 -3.08 -0.87
N HIS A 231 -2.60 -3.01 -0.56
CA HIS A 231 -3.42 -1.84 -0.86
C HIS A 231 -3.15 -0.67 0.08
N LEU A 232 -2.81 -0.92 1.35
CA LEU A 232 -2.38 0.13 2.28
C LEU A 232 -1.14 0.85 1.72
N LEU A 233 -0.17 0.08 1.22
CA LEU A 233 1.01 0.62 0.55
C LEU A 233 0.62 1.54 -0.63
N GLU A 234 -0.25 1.07 -1.53
CA GLU A 234 -0.73 1.88 -2.66
C GLU A 234 -1.44 3.16 -2.20
N PHE A 235 -2.29 3.09 -1.16
CA PHE A 235 -2.95 4.27 -0.58
C PHE A 235 -1.92 5.31 -0.10
N ARG A 236 -0.92 4.87 0.67
CA ARG A 236 0.12 5.76 1.19
C ARG A 236 0.99 6.35 0.07
N TYR A 237 1.30 5.56 -0.96
CA TYR A 237 2.02 6.02 -2.15
C TYR A 237 1.29 7.17 -2.85
N TYR A 238 0.00 7.00 -3.14
CA TYR A 238 -0.79 8.04 -3.80
C TYR A 238 -0.97 9.28 -2.91
N ASP A 239 -1.18 9.10 -1.60
CA ASP A 239 -1.32 10.20 -0.66
C ASP A 239 -0.05 11.09 -0.62
N GLU A 240 1.13 10.48 -0.57
CA GLU A 240 2.41 11.19 -0.58
C GLU A 240 2.68 11.83 -1.94
N ARG A 241 2.52 11.09 -3.05
CA ARG A 241 2.78 11.59 -4.41
C ARG A 241 1.88 12.78 -4.78
N LEU A 242 0.65 12.83 -4.26
CA LEU A 242 -0.22 14.00 -4.41
C LEU A 242 0.16 15.14 -3.47
N GLY A 243 0.63 14.83 -2.26
CA GLY A 243 1.18 15.83 -1.35
C GLY A 243 2.33 16.61 -1.97
N HIS A 244 3.38 15.90 -2.41
CA HIS A 244 4.53 16.52 -3.09
C HIS A 244 4.12 17.36 -4.30
N LYS A 245 3.14 16.89 -5.08
CA LYS A 245 2.67 17.63 -6.25
C LYS A 245 1.96 18.94 -5.88
N LEU A 246 1.14 18.92 -4.83
CA LEU A 246 0.51 20.14 -4.33
C LEU A 246 1.57 21.12 -3.81
N ASP A 247 2.57 20.63 -3.09
CA ASP A 247 3.68 21.46 -2.59
C ASP A 247 4.46 22.10 -3.74
N GLU A 248 4.80 21.35 -4.81
CA GLU A 248 5.42 21.89 -6.03
C GLU A 248 4.60 23.02 -6.65
N LEU A 249 3.27 22.90 -6.66
CA LEU A 249 2.37 23.91 -7.22
C LEU A 249 2.33 25.17 -6.36
N TYR A 250 2.25 25.02 -5.03
CA TYR A 250 2.31 26.15 -4.11
C TYR A 250 3.65 26.88 -4.24
N ASP A 251 4.76 26.14 -4.27
CA ASP A 251 6.11 26.70 -4.46
C ASP A 251 6.23 27.47 -5.79
N ALA A 252 5.66 26.95 -6.88
CA ALA A 252 5.67 27.60 -8.18
C ALA A 252 4.82 28.90 -8.19
N MET A 253 3.72 28.93 -7.43
CA MET A 253 2.89 30.13 -7.27
C MET A 253 3.59 31.21 -6.42
N ASP A 254 4.30 30.80 -5.37
CA ASP A 254 5.01 31.69 -4.46
C ASP A 254 6.31 32.26 -5.04
N ARG A 255 7.00 31.50 -5.91
CA ARG A 255 8.17 31.96 -6.68
C ARG A 255 7.75 32.90 -7.83
N LYS A 256 7.17 34.04 -7.45
CA LYS A 256 7.05 35.34 -8.13
C LYS A 256 6.75 35.37 -9.65
N ARG A 257 5.54 35.88 -9.94
CA ARG A 257 5.17 37.15 -10.64
C ARG A 257 6.10 37.91 -11.61
N GLU A 258 7.38 37.58 -11.81
CA GLU A 258 8.33 38.46 -12.55
C GLU A 258 8.62 38.04 -14.01
N SER A 259 8.15 36.87 -14.49
CA SER A 259 8.35 36.46 -15.91
C SER A 259 7.20 35.58 -16.44
N VAL A 260 6.01 36.16 -16.65
CA VAL A 260 4.73 35.43 -16.53
C VAL A 260 3.98 35.15 -17.84
N ALA A 261 4.60 35.19 -19.03
CA ALA A 261 3.84 34.95 -20.28
C ALA A 261 3.99 33.53 -20.85
N ASN A 262 5.24 33.07 -21.06
CA ASN A 262 5.49 31.81 -21.79
C ASN A 262 5.64 30.59 -20.87
N ILE A 263 6.18 30.77 -19.66
CA ILE A 263 6.40 29.68 -18.69
C ILE A 263 5.06 29.13 -18.19
N PHE A 264 4.12 30.02 -17.86
CA PHE A 264 2.80 29.65 -17.36
C PHE A 264 1.93 28.92 -18.39
N ARG A 265 2.12 29.13 -19.70
CA ARG A 265 1.29 28.48 -20.73
C ARG A 265 1.61 26.99 -20.90
N ASN A 266 2.89 26.63 -20.84
CA ASN A 266 3.33 25.25 -20.96
C ASN A 266 3.12 24.51 -19.63
N PHE A 267 3.53 25.13 -18.51
CA PHE A 267 3.29 24.61 -17.16
C PHE A 267 1.82 24.26 -16.89
N TYR A 268 0.91 25.10 -17.41
CA TYR A 268 -0.53 24.87 -17.32
C TYR A 268 -0.99 23.58 -17.99
N ALA A 269 -0.62 23.40 -19.27
CA ALA A 269 -1.02 22.24 -20.05
C ALA A 269 -0.46 20.96 -19.42
N ASP A 270 0.80 21.03 -18.98
CA ASP A 270 1.49 19.92 -18.32
C ASP A 270 0.82 19.55 -16.99
N ILE A 271 0.36 20.51 -16.18
CA ILE A 271 -0.35 20.23 -14.92
C ILE A 271 -1.73 19.62 -15.17
N ALA A 272 -2.49 20.15 -16.13
CA ALA A 272 -3.83 19.63 -16.42
C ALA A 272 -3.76 18.18 -16.95
N GLU A 273 -2.78 17.90 -17.80
CA GLU A 273 -2.49 16.55 -18.30
C GLU A 273 -2.03 15.61 -17.18
N ASP A 274 -1.06 16.02 -16.36
CA ASP A 274 -0.55 15.24 -15.22
C ASP A 274 -1.65 14.98 -14.16
N SER A 275 -2.49 15.98 -13.88
CA SER A 275 -3.63 15.83 -12.95
C SER A 275 -4.67 14.85 -13.47
N SER A 276 -4.94 14.87 -14.78
CA SER A 276 -5.87 13.94 -15.43
C SER A 276 -5.33 12.51 -15.41
N HIS A 277 -4.03 12.34 -15.68
CA HIS A 277 -3.35 11.05 -15.61
C HIS A 277 -3.41 10.47 -14.18
N LYS A 278 -3.05 11.26 -13.17
CA LYS A 278 -3.11 10.86 -11.75
C LYS A 278 -4.53 10.52 -11.30
N TYR A 279 -5.54 11.27 -11.77
CA TYR A 279 -6.94 10.96 -11.50
C TYR A 279 -7.34 9.60 -12.07
N MET A 280 -6.90 9.31 -13.30
CA MET A 280 -7.14 8.01 -13.94
C MET A 280 -6.43 6.89 -13.19
N GLU A 281 -5.14 7.02 -12.88
CA GLU A 281 -4.37 6.05 -12.08
C GLU A 281 -5.06 5.75 -10.74
N PHE A 282 -5.44 6.80 -9.99
CA PHE A 282 -6.13 6.63 -8.71
C PHE A 282 -7.53 6.02 -8.86
N SER A 283 -8.28 6.40 -9.89
CA SER A 283 -9.60 5.82 -10.15
C SER A 283 -9.51 4.34 -10.53
N GLU A 284 -8.46 3.95 -11.27
CA GLU A 284 -8.19 2.54 -11.58
C GLU A 284 -7.83 1.77 -10.31
N PHE A 285 -6.95 2.32 -9.46
CA PHE A 285 -6.63 1.76 -8.15
C PHE A 285 -7.87 1.60 -7.27
N LEU A 286 -8.71 2.63 -7.12
CA LEU A 286 -9.94 2.54 -6.33
C LEU A 286 -10.89 1.49 -6.91
N GLY A 287 -11.03 1.43 -8.23
CA GLY A 287 -11.75 0.37 -8.91
C GLY A 287 -11.18 -1.02 -8.61
N ARG A 288 -9.85 -1.15 -8.49
CA ARG A 288 -9.15 -2.39 -8.08
C ARG A 288 -9.50 -2.79 -6.65
N VAL A 289 -9.44 -1.86 -5.69
CA VAL A 289 -9.81 -2.07 -4.28
C VAL A 289 -11.28 -2.50 -4.16
N GLU A 290 -12.18 -1.78 -4.83
CA GLU A 290 -13.62 -2.06 -4.80
C GLU A 290 -13.97 -3.40 -5.45
N ASN A 291 -13.30 -3.75 -6.55
CA ASN A 291 -13.47 -5.05 -7.18
C ASN A 291 -12.88 -6.16 -6.30
N SER A 292 -11.75 -5.93 -5.64
CA SER A 292 -11.14 -6.90 -4.73
C SER A 292 -12.12 -7.35 -3.66
N LEU A 293 -12.88 -6.43 -3.05
CA LEU A 293 -13.96 -6.73 -2.10
C LEU A 293 -15.07 -7.61 -2.70
N LYS A 294 -15.43 -7.40 -3.98
CA LYS A 294 -16.47 -8.20 -4.68
C LYS A 294 -15.98 -9.58 -5.09
N THR A 295 -14.67 -9.76 -5.19
CA THR A 295 -14.06 -10.97 -5.77
C THR A 295 -13.54 -11.94 -4.71
N VAL A 296 -13.69 -11.60 -3.42
CA VAL A 296 -13.56 -12.56 -2.31
C VAL A 296 -14.73 -13.56 -2.39
N GLY A 297 -14.42 -14.80 -2.74
CA GLY A 297 -15.42 -15.84 -2.99
C GLY A 297 -16.00 -16.49 -1.72
N ASP A 298 -15.37 -16.24 -0.57
CA ASP A 298 -15.77 -16.77 0.73
C ASP A 298 -16.33 -15.64 1.63
N PRO A 299 -17.54 -15.79 2.20
CA PRO A 299 -18.12 -14.82 3.14
C PRO A 299 -17.21 -14.50 4.34
N TYR A 300 -16.49 -15.49 4.88
CA TYR A 300 -15.56 -15.31 5.99
C TYR A 300 -14.39 -14.41 5.61
N LEU A 301 -13.74 -14.70 4.50
CA LEU A 301 -12.64 -13.88 4.01
C LEU A 301 -13.08 -12.46 3.67
N ALA A 302 -14.33 -12.28 3.23
CA ALA A 302 -14.88 -10.95 3.01
C ALA A 302 -15.04 -10.18 4.33
N VAL A 303 -15.33 -10.86 5.45
CA VAL A 303 -15.33 -10.26 6.79
C VAL A 303 -13.90 -9.89 7.20
N VAL A 304 -12.93 -10.78 7.00
CA VAL A 304 -11.51 -10.53 7.28
C VAL A 304 -10.99 -9.33 6.49
N PHE A 305 -11.29 -9.25 5.19
CA PHE A 305 -10.89 -8.13 4.35
C PHE A 305 -11.53 -6.82 4.84
N ARG A 306 -12.82 -6.84 5.21
CA ARG A 306 -13.48 -5.64 5.76
C ARG A 306 -12.88 -5.20 7.10
N ALA A 307 -12.51 -6.14 7.95
CA ALA A 307 -11.83 -5.85 9.21
C ALA A 307 -10.45 -5.26 8.95
N SER A 308 -9.66 -5.87 8.05
CA SER A 308 -8.36 -5.35 7.63
C SER A 308 -8.47 -3.93 7.06
N ALA A 309 -9.46 -3.67 6.20
CA ALA A 309 -9.71 -2.35 5.63
C ALA A 309 -10.14 -1.29 6.66
N LEU A 310 -10.83 -1.71 7.72
CA LEU A 310 -11.21 -0.85 8.84
C LEU A 310 -9.99 -0.49 9.68
N GLU A 311 -9.23 -1.52 10.09
CA GLU A 311 -8.00 -1.35 10.86
C GLU A 311 -7.01 -0.49 10.08
N PHE A 312 -6.73 -0.81 8.81
CA PHE A 312 -5.82 -0.03 7.94
C PHE A 312 -6.38 1.33 7.49
N HIS A 313 -7.53 1.75 8.01
CA HIS A 313 -8.15 3.05 7.78
C HIS A 313 -8.30 3.43 6.29
N PHE A 314 -8.66 2.47 5.43
CA PHE A 314 -8.77 2.70 3.98
C PHE A 314 -9.70 3.86 3.63
N ASP A 315 -10.78 4.08 4.41
CA ASP A 315 -11.71 5.17 4.17
C ASP A 315 -11.08 6.55 4.40
N ASP A 316 -10.20 6.68 5.39
CA ASP A 316 -9.54 7.95 5.70
C ASP A 316 -8.47 8.28 4.67
N TRP A 317 -7.69 7.28 4.23
CA TRP A 317 -6.78 7.41 3.08
C TRP A 317 -7.53 7.83 1.83
N ARG A 318 -8.62 7.14 1.49
CA ARG A 318 -9.47 7.49 0.34
C ARG A 318 -9.96 8.93 0.43
N LYS A 319 -10.46 9.38 1.58
CA LYS A 319 -10.91 10.77 1.79
C LYS A 319 -9.76 11.76 1.64
N SER A 320 -8.58 11.47 2.19
CA SER A 320 -7.39 12.33 2.10
C SER A 320 -6.97 12.54 0.65
N ILE A 321 -6.79 11.45 -0.09
CA ILE A 321 -6.43 11.46 -1.50
C ILE A 321 -7.49 12.19 -2.34
N SER A 322 -8.78 11.92 -2.11
CA SER A 322 -9.87 12.59 -2.83
C SER A 322 -9.83 14.12 -2.63
N ARG A 323 -9.59 14.59 -1.41
CA ARG A 323 -9.44 16.03 -1.12
C ARG A 323 -8.22 16.63 -1.82
N LYS A 324 -7.08 15.94 -1.83
CA LYS A 324 -5.86 16.38 -2.52
C LYS A 324 -6.09 16.47 -4.03
N MET A 325 -6.76 15.48 -4.61
CA MET A 325 -7.16 15.49 -6.03
C MET A 325 -8.12 16.62 -6.37
N GLU A 326 -9.12 16.88 -5.52
CA GLU A 326 -10.04 17.99 -5.72
C GLU A 326 -9.30 19.34 -5.66
N THR A 327 -8.39 19.50 -4.70
CA THR A 327 -7.54 20.70 -4.58
C THR A 327 -6.68 20.89 -5.83
N LEU A 328 -6.05 19.82 -6.31
CA LEU A 328 -5.24 19.83 -7.53
C LEU A 328 -6.09 20.24 -8.75
N ALA A 329 -7.30 19.70 -8.88
CA ALA A 329 -8.24 20.06 -9.95
C ALA A 329 -8.70 21.52 -9.86
N GLN A 330 -8.99 22.02 -8.66
CA GLN A 330 -9.38 23.42 -8.43
C GLN A 330 -8.24 24.39 -8.79
N ILE A 331 -7.00 24.12 -8.36
CA ILE A 331 -5.82 24.90 -8.73
C ILE A 331 -5.64 24.90 -10.25
N SER A 332 -5.76 23.73 -10.87
CA SER A 332 -5.73 23.60 -12.32
C SER A 332 -6.84 24.43 -13.01
N GLN A 333 -8.05 24.47 -12.49
CA GLN A 333 -9.12 25.31 -13.05
C GLN A 333 -8.85 26.81 -12.89
N ILE A 334 -8.35 27.26 -11.74
CA ILE A 334 -8.01 28.67 -11.48
C ILE A 334 -6.93 29.14 -12.45
N LEU A 335 -5.86 28.35 -12.59
CA LEU A 335 -4.78 28.63 -13.52
C LEU A 335 -5.28 28.64 -14.98
N HIS A 336 -6.27 27.81 -15.32
CA HIS A 336 -6.93 27.82 -16.64
C HIS A 336 -7.68 29.13 -16.91
N GLY A 337 -8.41 29.61 -15.90
CA GLY A 337 -9.18 30.85 -15.95
C GLY A 337 -8.30 32.07 -16.23
N GLU A 338 -7.18 32.20 -15.54
CA GLU A 338 -6.24 33.31 -15.77
C GLU A 338 -5.66 33.35 -17.20
N VAL A 339 -5.33 32.18 -17.76
CA VAL A 339 -4.82 32.08 -19.14
C VAL A 339 -5.89 32.53 -20.14
N ASN A 340 -7.15 32.17 -19.92
CA ASN A 340 -8.24 32.50 -20.84
C ASN A 340 -8.64 33.99 -20.76
N THR A 341 -8.68 34.57 -19.55
CA THR A 341 -8.87 36.02 -19.37
C THR A 341 -7.75 36.83 -20.01
N ARG A 342 -6.49 36.37 -19.91
CA ARG A 342 -5.37 37.01 -20.61
C ARG A 342 -5.47 36.91 -22.13
N ARG A 343 -5.92 35.78 -22.69
CA ARG A 343 -6.19 35.66 -24.13
C ARG A 343 -7.28 36.65 -24.57
N SER A 344 -8.32 36.80 -23.77
CA SER A 344 -9.38 37.79 -24.00
C SER A 344 -8.82 39.22 -24.01
N HIS A 345 -8.00 39.60 -23.02
CA HIS A 345 -7.34 40.91 -23.02
C HIS A 345 -6.38 41.10 -24.19
N TRP A 346 -5.65 40.07 -24.62
CA TRP A 346 -4.79 40.16 -25.80
C TRP A 346 -5.58 40.36 -27.09
N LEU A 347 -6.71 39.66 -27.25
CA LEU A 347 -7.64 39.89 -28.36
C LEU A 347 -8.21 41.30 -28.32
N GLU A 348 -8.56 41.81 -27.13
CA GLU A 348 -9.03 43.18 -26.95
C GLU A 348 -7.95 44.21 -27.33
N ILE A 349 -6.71 44.01 -26.88
CA ILE A 349 -5.57 44.86 -27.28
C ILE A 349 -5.36 44.82 -28.79
N ILE A 350 -5.42 43.64 -29.43
CA ILE A 350 -5.28 43.50 -30.88
C ILE A 350 -6.40 44.27 -31.61
N ILE A 351 -7.65 44.17 -31.13
CA ILE A 351 -8.79 44.90 -31.70
C ILE A 351 -8.61 46.42 -31.53
N ILE A 352 -8.19 46.88 -30.34
CA ILE A 352 -7.90 48.30 -30.09
C ILE A 352 -6.79 48.80 -31.02
N LEU A 353 -5.72 48.02 -31.23
CA LEU A 353 -4.61 48.37 -32.11
C LEU A 353 -5.04 48.44 -33.58
N LEU A 354 -5.87 47.49 -34.04
CA LEU A 354 -6.46 47.50 -35.38
C LEU A 354 -7.28 48.78 -35.62
N ILE A 355 -8.17 49.13 -34.69
CA ILE A 355 -8.98 50.35 -34.76
C ILE A 355 -8.09 51.59 -34.75
N ALA A 356 -7.08 51.63 -33.87
CA ALA A 356 -6.17 52.76 -33.77
C ALA A 356 -5.39 52.99 -35.08
N VAL A 357 -4.91 51.91 -35.72
CA VAL A 357 -4.22 51.99 -37.01
C VAL A 357 -5.16 52.45 -38.13
N GLU A 358 -6.38 51.94 -38.17
CA GLU A 358 -7.39 52.33 -39.17
C GLU A 358 -7.85 53.80 -39.02
N MET A 359 -7.81 54.35 -37.80
CA MET A 359 -8.11 55.76 -37.55
C MET A 359 -7.03 56.74 -38.01
N ILE A 360 -5.78 56.29 -38.21
CA ILE A 360 -4.67 57.16 -38.62
C ILE A 360 -4.94 57.82 -40.00
N PRO A 361 -5.27 57.08 -41.07
CA PRO A 361 -5.63 57.68 -42.36
C PRO A 361 -6.78 58.69 -42.25
N MET A 362 -7.83 58.33 -41.51
CA MET A 362 -9.02 59.17 -41.31
C MET A 362 -8.67 60.49 -40.61
N ALA A 363 -7.83 60.44 -39.57
CA ALA A 363 -7.37 61.61 -38.85
C ALA A 363 -6.44 62.50 -39.71
N VAL A 364 -5.58 61.88 -40.53
CA VAL A 364 -4.70 62.60 -41.47
C VAL A 364 -5.51 63.33 -42.54
N ASP A 365 -6.55 62.71 -43.09
CA ASP A 365 -7.41 63.33 -44.10
C ASP A 365 -8.29 64.44 -43.50
N LEU A 366 -8.79 64.26 -42.27
CA LEU A 366 -9.50 65.31 -41.54
C LEU A 366 -8.60 66.53 -41.24
N TRP A 367 -7.34 66.29 -40.88
CA TRP A 367 -6.38 67.36 -40.62
C TRP A 367 -6.02 68.17 -41.88
N LYS A 368 -5.96 67.51 -43.04
CA LYS A 368 -5.80 68.20 -44.34
C LYS A 368 -7.02 69.02 -44.75
N PHE A 369 -8.21 68.67 -44.26
CA PHE A 369 -9.45 69.40 -44.57
C PHE A 369 -9.67 70.61 -43.65
N LEU A 370 -9.15 70.58 -42.42
CA LEU A 370 -9.22 71.66 -41.43
C LEU A 370 -8.11 72.71 -41.56
N ARG A 371 -7.14 72.48 -42.45
CA ARG A 371 -6.03 73.38 -42.75
C ARG A 371 -6.19 73.95 -44.15
#